data_AF-X0UKN2-F1
#
_entry.id   AF-X0UKN2-F1
#
_cell.length_a   1.000
_cell.length_b   1.000
_cell.length_c   1.000
_cell.angle_alpha   90.00
_cell.angle_beta   90.00
_cell.angle_gamma   90.00
#
_symmetry.space_group_name_H-M   'P 1'
#
loop_
_entity.id
_entity.type
_entity.pdbx_description
1 polymer ?
#
loop_
_entity_poly.entity_id
_entity_poly.type
_entity_poly.pdbx_seq_one_letter_code
_entity_poly.pdbx_strand_id
1 'polypeptide(L)'
;SIIVGNSVLDGGMSEGSIIIKGAERGVSSAPNGYGNIVANNNVQFSTEHLYKGITIRTSDCLVQGNYVENAINGIFCNVPNGVNITGNYIYNALKGIVVHADVTAVDLNTFSITSNVIRESGDPGTANGIGIQIDSERGTINRVVIFGNLIDVVEASGTANGIRIVYPENISNVTIENNLIHSVDKAISAGATGGTLTNVLTTGNIFDTIASTVVESGIYGGTGSKINNNIGFVTENGGTSAAIASGATIAHGCDITPTTVSVLPA
;
A
#
# COMPACT_ATOMS: atom_id res chain seq x y z
N SER A 1 -7.01 -15.67 -17.59
CA SER A 1 -5.69 -15.83 -18.27
C SER A 1 -4.62 -16.31 -17.30
N ILE A 2 -3.69 -17.17 -17.72
CA ILE A 2 -2.61 -17.68 -16.88
C ILE A 2 -1.26 -17.33 -17.54
N ILE A 3 -0.42 -16.55 -16.86
CA ILE A 3 0.91 -16.13 -17.32
C ILE A 3 1.93 -16.55 -16.25
N VAL A 4 2.71 -17.59 -16.54
CA VAL A 4 3.59 -18.20 -15.52
C VAL A 4 4.98 -18.49 -16.07
N GLY A 5 6.01 -18.18 -15.29
CA GLY A 5 7.39 -18.64 -15.55
C GLY A 5 8.11 -17.94 -16.70
N ASN A 6 7.65 -16.75 -17.10
CA ASN A 6 8.28 -16.01 -18.20
C ASN A 6 9.43 -15.13 -17.69
N SER A 7 10.45 -14.96 -18.53
CA SER A 7 11.48 -13.94 -18.35
C SER A 7 11.27 -12.86 -19.42
N VAL A 8 11.01 -11.63 -18.99
CA VAL A 8 10.77 -10.48 -19.86
C VAL A 8 11.86 -9.44 -19.59
N LEU A 9 12.66 -9.17 -20.62
CA LEU A 9 13.59 -8.05 -20.65
C LEU A 9 12.99 -6.99 -21.58
N ASP A 10 12.57 -5.86 -21.02
CA ASP A 10 11.98 -4.76 -21.78
C ASP A 10 13.01 -3.62 -21.95
N GLY A 11 13.22 -3.22 -23.21
CA GLY A 11 14.10 -2.13 -23.60
C GLY A 11 13.52 -0.73 -23.40
N GLY A 12 12.32 -0.61 -22.82
CA GLY A 12 11.74 0.66 -22.42
C GLY A 12 10.95 1.36 -23.51
N MET A 13 9.97 0.69 -24.13
CA MET A 13 8.98 1.37 -24.99
C MET A 13 7.52 0.96 -24.76
N SER A 14 7.24 0.09 -23.79
CA SER A 14 5.90 -0.49 -23.59
C SER A 14 5.19 0.07 -22.36
N GLU A 15 3.85 0.18 -22.39
CA GLU A 15 3.03 0.61 -21.23
C GLU A 15 3.24 -0.28 -19.98
N GLY A 16 3.65 -1.52 -20.20
CA GLY A 16 4.19 -2.43 -19.20
C GLY A 16 4.52 -3.81 -19.77
N SER A 17 5.40 -4.54 -19.08
CA SER A 17 5.97 -5.80 -19.58
C SER A 17 4.98 -6.96 -19.57
N ILE A 18 4.12 -7.02 -18.55
CA ILE A 18 3.01 -7.98 -18.48
C ILE A 18 1.73 -7.20 -18.23
N ILE A 19 0.79 -7.28 -19.18
CA ILE A 19 -0.50 -6.60 -19.07
C ILE A 19 -1.61 -7.64 -19.13
N ILE A 20 -2.40 -7.74 -18.07
CA ILE A 20 -3.68 -8.46 -18.11
C ILE A 20 -4.80 -7.46 -18.29
N LYS A 21 -5.56 -7.64 -19.38
CA LYS A 21 -6.81 -6.94 -19.65
C LYS A 21 -7.94 -7.97 -19.64
N GLY A 22 -9.00 -7.70 -18.89
CA GLY A 22 -10.24 -8.47 -18.93
C GLY A 22 -11.27 -7.81 -19.83
N ALA A 23 -12.24 -8.57 -20.33
CA ALA A 23 -13.43 -8.01 -20.94
C ALA A 23 -14.37 -7.52 -19.83
N GLU A 24 -14.16 -6.30 -19.32
CA GLU A 24 -14.89 -5.76 -18.16
C GLU A 24 -16.38 -5.43 -18.41
N ARG A 25 -17.04 -6.11 -19.35
CA ARG A 25 -18.50 -6.07 -19.52
C ARG A 25 -19.08 -7.49 -19.50
N GLY A 26 -19.32 -8.00 -18.29
CA GLY A 26 -20.33 -9.04 -18.09
C GLY A 26 -19.88 -10.49 -17.86
N VAL A 27 -18.67 -10.75 -17.35
CA VAL A 27 -18.34 -12.10 -16.84
C VAL A 27 -18.48 -12.11 -15.33
N SER A 28 -19.70 -12.39 -14.87
CA SER A 28 -19.94 -12.84 -13.50
C SER A 28 -19.63 -14.33 -13.40
N SER A 29 -19.09 -14.72 -12.25
CA SER A 29 -18.90 -16.06 -11.70
C SER A 29 -17.62 -16.83 -12.04
N ALA A 30 -16.81 -17.08 -10.99
CA ALA A 30 -16.78 -18.39 -10.36
C ALA A 30 -16.53 -18.26 -8.84
N PRO A 31 -17.14 -19.09 -7.96
CA PRO A 31 -17.21 -18.80 -6.53
C PRO A 31 -15.94 -19.09 -5.71
N ASN A 32 -14.85 -19.63 -6.29
CA ASN A 32 -13.66 -20.03 -5.50
C ASN A 32 -12.40 -20.21 -6.40
N GLY A 33 -12.03 -19.21 -7.19
CA GLY A 33 -10.78 -19.24 -7.95
C GLY A 33 -10.52 -17.95 -8.69
N TYR A 34 -9.28 -17.47 -8.68
CA TYR A 34 -8.86 -16.30 -9.45
C TYR A 34 -9.04 -16.56 -10.95
N GLY A 35 -9.81 -15.72 -11.64
CA GLY A 35 -10.01 -15.82 -13.09
C GLY A 35 -8.73 -15.52 -13.89
N ASN A 36 -7.78 -14.84 -13.25
CA ASN A 36 -6.50 -14.47 -13.85
C ASN A 36 -5.32 -14.69 -12.89
N ILE A 37 -4.22 -15.25 -13.39
CA ILE A 37 -3.02 -15.55 -12.61
C ILE A 37 -1.78 -15.03 -13.34
N VAL A 38 -0.97 -14.21 -12.65
CA VAL A 38 0.41 -13.86 -13.03
C VAL A 38 1.33 -14.42 -11.96
N ALA A 39 2.08 -15.46 -12.28
CA ALA A 39 2.93 -16.09 -11.27
C ALA A 39 4.36 -16.36 -11.73
N ASN A 40 5.31 -16.18 -10.81
CA ASN A 40 6.69 -16.63 -11.01
C ASN A 40 7.35 -16.10 -12.29
N ASN A 41 7.00 -14.87 -12.69
CA ASN A 41 7.65 -14.20 -13.83
C ASN A 41 8.82 -13.34 -13.34
N ASN A 42 9.84 -13.23 -14.17
CA ASN A 42 10.95 -12.30 -14.00
C ASN A 42 10.79 -11.14 -14.98
N VAL A 43 10.58 -9.93 -14.49
CA VAL A 43 10.37 -8.72 -15.29
C VAL A 43 11.48 -7.71 -14.96
N GLN A 44 12.31 -7.41 -15.95
CA GLN A 44 13.45 -6.49 -15.80
C GLN A 44 13.44 -5.42 -16.90
N PHE A 45 13.77 -4.20 -16.52
CA PHE A 45 13.99 -3.09 -17.45
C PHE A 45 15.47 -2.76 -17.55
N SER A 46 15.97 -2.59 -18.78
CA SER A 46 17.40 -2.31 -19.06
C SER A 46 17.83 -0.88 -18.74
N THR A 47 16.88 0.03 -18.54
CA THR A 47 17.10 1.43 -18.17
C THR A 47 16.14 1.78 -17.05
N GLU A 48 16.61 2.56 -16.08
CA GLU A 48 15.84 2.92 -14.90
C GLU A 48 14.52 3.61 -15.25
N HIS A 49 13.43 3.12 -14.65
CA HIS A 49 12.22 3.89 -14.34
C HIS A 49 11.45 4.47 -15.52
N LEU A 50 11.28 3.72 -16.60
CA LEU A 50 10.50 4.21 -17.74
C LEU A 50 9.03 3.72 -17.75
N TYR A 51 8.72 2.54 -17.20
CA TYR A 51 7.40 1.91 -17.36
C TYR A 51 6.95 1.03 -16.19
N LYS A 52 5.70 0.55 -16.24
CA LYS A 52 5.09 -0.31 -15.21
C LYS A 52 5.51 -1.77 -15.43
N GLY A 53 5.89 -2.49 -14.37
CA GLY A 53 6.27 -3.90 -14.49
C GLY A 53 5.09 -4.80 -14.84
N ILE A 54 4.24 -5.07 -13.86
CA ILE A 54 2.99 -5.83 -14.04
C ILE A 54 1.80 -4.88 -13.95
N THR A 55 0.97 -4.85 -15.00
CA THR A 55 -0.26 -4.05 -15.02
C THR A 55 -1.50 -4.94 -14.99
N ILE A 56 -2.37 -4.70 -14.00
CA ILE A 56 -3.64 -5.40 -13.78
C ILE A 56 -4.79 -4.44 -14.11
N ARG A 57 -5.63 -4.81 -15.08
CA ARG A 57 -6.85 -4.06 -15.45
C ARG A 57 -8.07 -4.98 -15.52
N THR A 58 -8.19 -5.85 -14.52
CA THR A 58 -9.33 -6.76 -14.39
C THR A 58 -9.43 -7.25 -12.96
N SER A 59 -10.64 -7.65 -12.59
CA SER A 59 -10.96 -8.23 -11.29
C SER A 59 -10.45 -9.67 -11.14
N ASP A 60 -10.53 -10.20 -9.92
CA ASP A 60 -10.27 -11.60 -9.59
C ASP A 60 -8.89 -12.10 -10.06
N CYS A 61 -7.85 -11.32 -9.77
CA CYS A 61 -6.47 -11.61 -10.15
C CYS A 61 -5.63 -12.08 -8.97
N LEU A 62 -4.84 -13.14 -9.19
CA LEU A 62 -3.71 -13.50 -8.33
C LEU A 62 -2.41 -13.08 -9.01
N VAL A 63 -1.63 -12.24 -8.34
CA VAL A 63 -0.28 -11.87 -8.77
C VAL A 63 0.69 -12.34 -7.71
N GLN A 64 1.44 -13.41 -8.00
CA GLN A 64 2.25 -14.08 -6.99
C GLN A 64 3.66 -14.48 -7.40
N GLY A 65 4.62 -14.41 -6.48
CA GLY A 65 5.96 -14.96 -6.72
C GLY A 65 6.74 -14.29 -7.86
N ASN A 66 6.31 -13.12 -8.34
CA ASN A 66 7.00 -12.43 -9.44
C ASN A 66 8.19 -11.64 -8.91
N TYR A 67 9.23 -11.55 -9.73
CA TYR A 67 10.33 -10.62 -9.54
C TYR A 67 10.17 -9.46 -10.52
N VAL A 68 10.20 -8.22 -10.02
CA VAL A 68 10.12 -7.00 -10.83
C VAL A 68 11.25 -6.05 -10.45
N GLU A 69 12.00 -5.56 -11.44
CA GLU A 69 13.16 -4.70 -11.22
C GLU A 69 13.18 -3.49 -12.17
N ASN A 70 13.58 -2.32 -11.66
CA ASN A 70 13.79 -1.07 -12.42
C ASN A 70 12.52 -0.48 -13.07
N ALA A 71 11.35 -0.75 -12.50
CA ALA A 71 10.06 -0.23 -12.99
C ALA A 71 9.70 1.13 -12.38
N ILE A 72 8.85 1.95 -13.03
CA ILE A 72 8.18 3.07 -12.36
C ILE A 72 7.26 2.53 -11.27
N ASN A 73 6.36 1.63 -11.63
CA ASN A 73 5.53 0.90 -10.67
C ASN A 73 5.89 -0.58 -10.82
N GLY A 74 6.37 -1.23 -9.77
CA GLY A 74 6.62 -2.67 -9.80
C GLY A 74 5.36 -3.43 -10.20
N ILE A 75 4.27 -3.19 -9.46
CA ILE A 75 2.94 -3.68 -9.80
C ILE A 75 1.96 -2.51 -9.81
N PHE A 76 1.21 -2.34 -10.88
CA PHE A 76 0.16 -1.34 -11.03
C PHE A 76 -1.20 -2.02 -11.23
N CYS A 77 -2.10 -1.86 -10.27
CA CYS A 77 -3.45 -2.41 -10.33
C CYS A 77 -4.46 -1.29 -10.54
N ASN A 78 -5.15 -1.25 -11.68
CA ASN A 78 -6.12 -0.20 -12.02
C ASN A 78 -7.59 -0.60 -11.74
N VAL A 79 -7.82 -1.85 -11.30
CA VAL A 79 -9.15 -2.41 -11.02
C VAL A 79 -8.99 -3.46 -9.92
N PRO A 80 -9.00 -3.07 -8.63
CA PRO A 80 -8.57 -3.95 -7.55
C PRO A 80 -9.62 -4.94 -7.05
N ASN A 81 -10.83 -4.99 -7.62
CA ASN A 81 -11.88 -5.87 -7.10
C ASN A 81 -11.47 -7.36 -7.17
N GLY A 82 -11.32 -8.02 -6.02
CA GLY A 82 -10.91 -9.43 -5.95
C GLY A 82 -9.44 -9.68 -6.26
N VAL A 83 -8.59 -8.65 -6.20
CA VAL A 83 -7.16 -8.78 -6.52
C VAL A 83 -6.33 -9.13 -5.28
N ASN A 84 -5.50 -10.17 -5.39
CA ASN A 84 -4.52 -10.57 -4.39
C ASN A 84 -3.11 -10.49 -4.97
N ILE A 85 -2.28 -9.65 -4.38
CA ILE A 85 -0.87 -9.46 -4.73
C ILE A 85 -0.05 -10.05 -3.59
N THR A 86 0.60 -11.19 -3.82
CA THR A 86 1.24 -11.94 -2.73
C THR A 86 2.61 -12.53 -3.05
N GLY A 87 3.56 -12.47 -2.13
CA GLY A 87 4.85 -13.16 -2.31
C GLY A 87 5.69 -12.64 -3.47
N ASN A 88 5.48 -11.39 -3.94
CA ASN A 88 6.29 -10.80 -5.00
C ASN A 88 7.53 -10.11 -4.43
N TYR A 89 8.61 -10.08 -5.21
CA TYR A 89 9.84 -9.35 -4.92
C TYR A 89 9.97 -8.18 -5.90
N ILE A 90 9.96 -6.95 -5.39
CA ILE A 90 10.04 -5.73 -6.18
C ILE A 90 11.30 -4.98 -5.76
N TYR A 91 12.16 -4.67 -6.72
CA TYR A 91 13.47 -4.09 -6.49
C TYR A 91 13.70 -2.86 -7.35
N ASN A 92 14.29 -1.81 -6.77
CA ASN A 92 14.65 -0.58 -7.48
C ASN A 92 13.51 0.00 -8.34
N ALA A 93 12.27 -0.10 -7.87
CA ALA A 93 11.12 0.51 -8.53
C ALA A 93 10.86 1.92 -7.97
N LEU A 94 10.40 2.88 -8.77
CA LEU A 94 10.06 4.20 -8.19
C LEU A 94 8.94 4.08 -7.15
N LYS A 95 7.97 3.21 -7.42
CA LYS A 95 6.88 2.83 -6.52
C LYS A 95 6.77 1.32 -6.54
N GLY A 96 6.65 0.69 -5.37
CA GLY A 96 6.60 -0.76 -5.29
C GLY A 96 5.28 -1.31 -5.87
N ILE A 97 4.20 -1.18 -5.11
CA ILE A 97 2.86 -1.59 -5.53
C ILE A 97 1.95 -0.36 -5.51
N VAL A 98 1.31 -0.09 -6.64
CA VAL A 98 0.32 0.99 -6.78
C VAL A 98 -1.04 0.39 -7.09
N VAL A 99 -1.99 0.60 -6.19
CA VAL A 99 -3.40 0.32 -6.43
C VAL A 99 -4.08 1.64 -6.78
N HIS A 100 -4.56 1.70 -8.01
CA HIS A 100 -5.28 2.83 -8.56
C HIS A 100 -6.74 2.45 -8.86
N ALA A 101 -7.68 3.27 -8.40
CA ALA A 101 -9.11 3.14 -8.69
C ALA A 101 -9.62 4.31 -9.55
N ASP A 102 -9.52 4.18 -10.88
CA ASP A 102 -9.92 5.19 -11.87
C ASP A 102 -11.31 4.90 -12.50
N VAL A 103 -12.04 3.89 -12.00
CA VAL A 103 -13.31 3.49 -12.62
C VAL A 103 -14.49 4.28 -12.08
N THR A 104 -15.20 4.93 -13.00
CA THR A 104 -16.51 5.54 -12.78
C THR A 104 -17.53 4.47 -12.34
N ALA A 105 -17.85 4.44 -11.05
CA ALA A 105 -18.95 3.69 -10.44
C ALA A 105 -18.82 2.15 -10.35
N VAL A 106 -17.72 1.65 -9.77
CA VAL A 106 -17.69 0.26 -9.26
C VAL A 106 -17.25 0.30 -7.79
N ASP A 107 -18.09 -0.19 -6.89
CA ASP A 107 -17.69 -0.48 -5.51
C ASP A 107 -16.58 -1.53 -5.54
N LEU A 108 -15.41 -1.16 -5.04
CA LEU A 108 -14.27 -2.05 -4.96
C LEU A 108 -14.40 -2.84 -3.67
N ASN A 109 -14.78 -4.11 -3.79
CA ASN A 109 -15.15 -4.88 -2.61
C ASN A 109 -13.93 -5.22 -1.75
N THR A 110 -12.87 -5.76 -2.36
CA THR A 110 -11.73 -6.30 -1.61
C THR A 110 -10.46 -6.33 -2.44
N PHE A 111 -9.34 -5.89 -1.87
CA PHE A 111 -8.02 -6.31 -2.35
C PHE A 111 -7.05 -6.58 -1.20
N SER A 112 -6.04 -7.39 -1.47
CA SER A 112 -5.01 -7.74 -0.50
C SER A 112 -3.60 -7.64 -1.10
N ILE A 113 -2.69 -7.09 -0.30
CA ILE A 113 -1.26 -7.02 -0.58
C ILE A 113 -0.57 -7.73 0.58
N THR A 114 -0.09 -8.95 0.35
CA THR A 114 0.42 -9.81 1.44
C THR A 114 1.79 -10.40 1.17
N SER A 115 2.65 -10.48 2.18
CA SER A 115 3.92 -11.21 2.08
C SER A 115 4.82 -10.79 0.91
N ASN A 116 4.72 -9.55 0.45
CA ASN A 116 5.60 -9.02 -0.59
C ASN A 116 6.88 -8.45 0.04
N VAL A 117 7.95 -8.45 -0.75
CA VAL A 117 9.21 -7.78 -0.44
C VAL A 117 9.38 -6.65 -1.42
N ILE A 118 9.39 -5.41 -0.92
CA ILE A 118 9.62 -4.20 -1.70
C ILE A 118 10.91 -3.58 -1.18
N ARG A 119 11.93 -3.48 -2.02
CA ARG A 119 13.25 -2.97 -1.61
C ARG A 119 13.77 -1.90 -2.54
N GLU A 120 14.52 -0.97 -1.95
CA GLU A 120 15.24 0.10 -2.65
C GLU A 120 14.32 0.86 -3.62
N SER A 121 13.05 0.98 -3.26
CA SER A 121 12.10 1.73 -4.08
C SER A 121 12.18 3.21 -3.74
N GLY A 122 12.39 4.09 -4.74
CA GLY A 122 12.73 5.50 -4.48
C GLY A 122 12.79 6.40 -5.71
N ASP A 123 11.87 7.37 -5.84
CA ASP A 123 11.96 8.55 -6.73
C ASP A 123 12.00 9.83 -5.87
N PRO A 124 12.87 10.82 -6.15
CA PRO A 124 12.78 12.16 -5.60
C PRO A 124 11.35 12.73 -5.58
N GLY A 125 10.72 12.75 -4.40
CA GLY A 125 9.51 13.52 -4.13
C GLY A 125 8.18 12.75 -4.19
N THR A 126 8.15 11.50 -4.69
CA THR A 126 6.88 10.74 -4.81
C THR A 126 6.95 9.24 -4.50
N ALA A 127 8.10 8.72 -4.06
CA ALA A 127 8.26 7.29 -3.82
C ALA A 127 7.34 6.76 -2.73
N ASN A 128 6.72 5.61 -2.99
CA ASN A 128 5.98 4.86 -1.97
C ASN A 128 6.26 3.37 -2.14
N GLY A 129 6.50 2.66 -1.05
CA GLY A 129 6.59 1.20 -1.08
C GLY A 129 5.27 0.62 -1.58
N ILE A 130 4.19 0.93 -0.84
CA ILE A 130 2.82 0.68 -1.26
C ILE A 130 2.08 2.01 -1.37
N GLY A 131 1.59 2.32 -2.57
CA GLY A 131 0.66 3.41 -2.82
C GLY A 131 -0.75 2.88 -3.06
N ILE A 132 -1.72 3.35 -2.29
CA ILE A 132 -3.14 3.21 -2.58
C ILE A 132 -3.63 4.61 -2.95
N GLN A 133 -4.07 4.76 -4.18
CA GLN A 133 -4.53 6.01 -4.73
C GLN A 133 -5.90 5.80 -5.36
N ILE A 134 -6.87 6.56 -4.92
CA ILE A 134 -8.19 6.62 -5.54
C ILE A 134 -8.26 8.01 -6.20
N ASP A 135 -8.38 8.08 -7.52
CA ASP A 135 -8.44 9.39 -8.22
C ASP A 135 -9.87 9.78 -8.60
N SER A 136 -10.85 8.87 -8.45
CA SER A 136 -12.24 9.15 -8.83
C SER A 136 -13.13 9.56 -7.65
N GLU A 137 -13.95 10.60 -7.87
CA GLU A 137 -14.95 11.14 -6.92
C GLU A 137 -16.16 10.21 -6.70
N ARG A 138 -16.11 8.94 -7.13
CA ARG A 138 -17.30 8.05 -7.12
C ARG A 138 -17.01 6.58 -6.79
N GLY A 139 -15.87 6.26 -6.18
CA GLY A 139 -15.51 4.90 -5.79
C GLY A 139 -15.47 4.72 -4.27
N THR A 140 -16.11 3.68 -3.75
CA THR A 140 -15.89 3.22 -2.36
C THR A 140 -14.99 1.98 -2.36
N ILE A 141 -14.09 1.90 -1.38
CA ILE A 141 -13.32 0.67 -1.10
C ILE A 141 -13.79 0.09 0.22
N ASN A 142 -14.29 -1.14 0.18
CA ASN A 142 -14.91 -1.77 1.34
C ASN A 142 -13.94 -2.54 2.23
N ARG A 143 -12.81 -3.00 1.68
CA ARG A 143 -11.82 -3.76 2.44
C ARG A 143 -10.44 -3.68 1.80
N VAL A 144 -9.46 -3.31 2.62
CA VAL A 144 -8.04 -3.29 2.26
C VAL A 144 -7.29 -4.14 3.27
N VAL A 145 -6.46 -5.07 2.80
CA VAL A 145 -5.59 -5.86 3.67
C VAL A 145 -4.15 -5.71 3.22
N ILE A 146 -3.30 -5.16 4.09
CA ILE A 146 -1.85 -5.06 3.91
C ILE A 146 -1.20 -5.87 5.04
N PHE A 147 -0.73 -7.07 4.73
CA PHE A 147 -0.32 -8.02 5.76
C PHE A 147 1.05 -8.65 5.50
N GLY A 148 1.93 -8.67 6.49
CA GLY A 148 3.13 -9.50 6.43
C GLY A 148 4.15 -9.06 5.38
N ASN A 149 4.14 -7.80 4.92
CA ASN A 149 5.06 -7.31 3.90
C ASN A 149 6.36 -6.80 4.54
N LEU A 150 7.47 -6.92 3.80
CA LEU A 150 8.69 -6.17 4.05
C LEU A 150 8.72 -4.99 3.07
N ILE A 151 8.69 -3.78 3.60
CA ILE A 151 8.70 -2.54 2.84
C ILE A 151 9.94 -1.77 3.25
N ASP A 152 10.91 -1.69 2.35
CA ASP A 152 12.17 -1.01 2.55
C ASP A 152 12.35 0.05 1.45
N VAL A 153 11.97 1.27 1.80
CA VAL A 153 11.87 2.41 0.90
C VAL A 153 13.00 3.36 1.28
N VAL A 154 14.10 3.22 0.54
CA VAL A 154 15.32 3.99 0.76
C VAL A 154 15.34 5.11 -0.28
N GLU A 155 14.99 6.32 0.14
CA GLU A 155 14.96 7.48 -0.75
C GLU A 155 15.87 8.60 -0.22
N ALA A 156 16.67 9.20 -1.11
CA ALA A 156 17.57 10.28 -0.72
C ALA A 156 16.86 11.62 -0.44
N SER A 157 15.64 11.84 -0.97
CA SER A 157 14.98 13.16 -0.89
C SER A 157 14.09 13.37 0.35
N GLY A 158 13.86 12.33 1.14
CA GLY A 158 13.23 12.46 2.46
C GLY A 158 11.71 12.60 2.48
N THR A 159 11.01 12.22 1.41
CA THR A 159 9.53 12.32 1.34
C THR A 159 8.82 10.99 1.12
N ALA A 160 9.59 9.91 0.97
CA ALA A 160 9.03 8.60 0.69
C ALA A 160 8.37 7.95 1.90
N ASN A 161 7.16 7.43 1.66
CA ASN A 161 6.37 6.73 2.66
C ASN A 161 6.44 5.21 2.46
N GLY A 162 6.37 4.45 3.55
CA GLY A 162 6.20 3.00 3.47
C GLY A 162 4.87 2.64 2.80
N ILE A 163 3.78 3.08 3.42
CA ILE A 163 2.41 2.94 2.92
C ILE A 163 1.80 4.34 2.79
N ARG A 164 1.25 4.66 1.62
CA ARG A 164 0.50 5.91 1.40
C ARG A 164 -0.91 5.60 0.91
N ILE A 165 -1.92 6.17 1.57
CA ILE A 165 -3.33 6.05 1.20
C ILE A 165 -3.87 7.44 0.87
N VAL A 166 -4.19 7.69 -0.40
CA VAL A 166 -4.82 8.95 -0.83
C VAL A 166 -6.26 8.65 -1.20
N TYR A 167 -7.20 9.35 -0.56
CA TYR A 167 -8.63 9.05 -0.68
C TYR A 167 -9.47 10.34 -0.83
N PRO A 168 -10.05 10.58 -2.02
CA PRO A 168 -11.08 11.59 -2.22
C PRO A 168 -12.45 11.10 -1.73
N GLU A 169 -12.60 9.79 -1.47
CA GLU A 169 -13.86 9.12 -1.12
C GLU A 169 -13.69 8.11 0.04
N ASN A 170 -14.75 7.38 0.37
CA ASN A 170 -14.78 6.48 1.53
C ASN A 170 -13.98 5.19 1.31
N ILE A 171 -13.02 4.96 2.21
CA ILE A 171 -12.37 3.66 2.40
C ILE A 171 -12.76 3.12 3.77
N SER A 172 -13.19 1.87 3.83
CA SER A 172 -13.54 1.20 5.08
C SER A 172 -12.82 -0.13 5.25
N ASN A 173 -12.73 -0.57 6.50
CA ASN A 173 -12.18 -1.87 6.91
C ASN A 173 -10.76 -2.11 6.37
N VAL A 174 -9.87 -1.17 6.70
CA VAL A 174 -8.46 -1.25 6.36
C VAL A 174 -7.72 -1.99 7.47
N THR A 175 -6.98 -3.03 7.11
CA THR A 175 -6.11 -3.75 8.04
C THR A 175 -4.67 -3.64 7.57
N ILE A 176 -3.80 -3.08 8.40
CA ILE A 176 -2.36 -2.99 8.19
C ILE A 176 -1.70 -3.76 9.33
N GLU A 177 -1.26 -4.98 9.04
CA GLU A 177 -0.85 -5.90 10.09
C GLU A 177 0.46 -6.65 9.81
N ASN A 178 1.29 -6.81 10.84
CA ASN A 178 2.51 -7.62 10.82
C ASN A 178 3.48 -7.26 9.69
N ASN A 179 3.54 -5.99 9.28
CA ASN A 179 4.49 -5.51 8.28
C ASN A 179 5.78 -5.03 8.96
N LEU A 180 6.92 -5.22 8.29
CA LEU A 180 8.16 -4.53 8.58
C LEU A 180 8.29 -3.35 7.60
N ILE A 181 8.30 -2.13 8.13
CA ILE A 181 8.30 -0.91 7.32
C ILE A 181 9.50 -0.06 7.70
N HIS A 182 10.46 -0.01 6.79
CA HIS A 182 11.58 0.91 6.77
C HIS A 182 11.31 1.98 5.71
N SER A 183 11.23 3.24 6.12
CA SER A 183 10.95 4.37 5.22
C SER A 183 11.56 5.65 5.74
N VAL A 184 11.78 6.60 4.82
CA VAL A 184 12.48 7.85 5.15
C VAL A 184 11.58 8.91 5.76
N ASP A 185 10.33 9.09 5.32
CA ASP A 185 9.41 10.10 5.87
C ASP A 185 8.40 9.53 6.88
N LYS A 186 7.42 8.74 6.45
CA LYS A 186 6.41 8.13 7.33
C LYS A 186 6.22 6.65 6.99
N ALA A 187 6.05 5.83 8.02
CA ALA A 187 5.71 4.42 7.80
C ALA A 187 4.34 4.31 7.12
N ILE A 188 3.36 5.09 7.60
CA ILE A 188 2.00 5.12 7.06
C ILE A 188 1.52 6.57 6.96
N SER A 189 1.17 7.02 5.76
CA SER A 189 0.51 8.31 5.52
C SER A 189 -0.87 8.08 4.91
N ALA A 190 -1.85 8.86 5.36
CA ALA A 190 -3.08 9.01 4.60
C ALA A 190 -3.58 10.44 4.61
N GLY A 191 -3.92 10.91 3.41
CA GLY A 191 -4.45 12.23 3.17
C GLY A 191 -5.85 12.14 2.58
N ALA A 192 -6.81 12.77 3.25
CA ALA A 192 -8.14 12.98 2.71
C ALA A 192 -8.13 14.18 1.76
N THR A 193 -8.72 14.02 0.58
CA THR A 193 -9.03 15.14 -0.32
C THR A 193 -10.53 15.49 -0.30
N GLY A 194 -11.34 14.71 0.43
CA GLY A 194 -12.79 14.86 0.51
C GLY A 194 -13.56 13.69 1.15
N GLY A 195 -12.92 12.53 1.32
CA GLY A 195 -13.56 11.30 1.81
C GLY A 195 -13.31 10.97 3.28
N THR A 196 -13.76 9.79 3.72
CA THR A 196 -13.48 9.26 5.06
C THR A 196 -12.73 7.93 5.03
N LEU A 197 -11.83 7.73 5.98
CA LEU A 197 -11.15 6.47 6.21
C LEU A 197 -11.62 5.90 7.56
N THR A 198 -12.29 4.74 7.56
CA THR A 198 -12.98 4.17 8.74
C THR A 198 -12.60 2.73 9.02
N ASN A 199 -12.77 2.29 10.27
CA ASN A 199 -12.42 0.94 10.74
C ASN A 199 -10.98 0.53 10.36
N VAL A 200 -10.01 1.41 10.60
CA VAL A 200 -8.60 1.12 10.33
C VAL A 200 -8.00 0.38 11.52
N LEU A 201 -7.46 -0.81 11.29
CA LEU A 201 -6.69 -1.55 12.27
C LEU A 201 -5.22 -1.56 11.86
N THR A 202 -4.35 -0.99 12.70
CA THR A 202 -2.89 -1.04 12.51
C THR A 202 -2.26 -1.78 13.68
N THR A 203 -1.82 -3.02 13.44
CA THR A 203 -1.37 -3.92 14.52
C THR A 203 -0.17 -4.79 14.20
N GLY A 204 0.68 -5.08 15.19
CA GLY A 204 1.77 -6.04 15.03
C GLY A 204 2.88 -5.60 14.07
N ASN A 205 2.88 -4.35 13.61
CA ASN A 205 3.87 -3.85 12.66
C ASN A 205 5.16 -3.46 13.37
N ILE A 206 6.27 -3.56 12.66
CA ILE A 206 7.57 -3.01 13.06
C ILE A 206 7.84 -1.80 12.17
N PHE A 207 7.93 -0.62 12.79
CA PHE A 207 8.27 0.64 12.14
C PHE A 207 9.72 0.98 12.43
N ASP A 208 10.55 0.92 11.40
CA ASP A 208 11.97 1.26 11.44
C ASP A 208 12.20 2.51 10.59
N THR A 209 11.62 3.63 11.01
CA THR A 209 11.65 4.88 10.23
C THR A 209 12.73 5.83 10.73
N ILE A 210 13.42 6.49 9.80
CA ILE A 210 14.56 7.37 10.10
C ILE A 210 14.10 8.79 10.48
N ALA A 211 12.97 9.26 9.96
CA ALA A 211 12.43 10.58 10.25
C ALA A 211 10.93 10.54 10.61
N SER A 212 10.50 11.55 11.38
CA SER A 212 9.11 11.98 11.56
C SER A 212 8.09 11.01 12.18
N THR A 213 6.83 11.44 12.13
CA THR A 213 5.61 10.83 12.67
C THR A 213 5.29 9.54 11.93
N VAL A 214 5.20 8.40 12.63
CA VAL A 214 4.91 7.09 11.99
C VAL A 214 3.52 7.06 11.34
N VAL A 215 2.55 7.84 11.85
CA VAL A 215 1.21 7.92 11.28
C VAL A 215 0.66 9.35 11.15
N GLU A 216 0.19 9.72 9.96
CA GLU A 216 -0.42 11.04 9.71
C GLU A 216 -1.89 11.14 10.17
N SER A 217 -2.28 12.34 10.62
CA SER A 217 -3.53 12.64 11.35
C SER A 217 -4.84 12.33 10.63
N GLY A 218 -4.80 12.18 9.30
CA GLY A 218 -5.95 11.77 8.51
C GLY A 218 -6.28 10.28 8.62
N ILE A 219 -5.41 9.45 9.19
CA ILE A 219 -5.61 8.00 9.16
C ILE A 219 -6.72 7.53 10.11
N TYR A 220 -6.78 8.12 11.30
CA TYR A 220 -7.69 7.65 12.36
C TYR A 220 -8.79 8.66 12.72
N GLY A 221 -9.05 9.64 11.85
CA GLY A 221 -10.16 10.58 12.02
C GLY A 221 -11.56 9.93 11.87
N GLY A 222 -11.65 8.73 11.29
CA GLY A 222 -12.90 7.99 11.17
C GLY A 222 -13.22 7.08 12.37
N THR A 223 -14.48 6.70 12.50
CA THR A 223 -14.95 5.80 13.57
C THR A 223 -14.36 4.39 13.45
N GLY A 224 -14.16 3.73 14.60
CA GLY A 224 -13.76 2.31 14.68
C GLY A 224 -12.26 2.03 14.49
N SER A 225 -11.46 3.06 14.30
CA SER A 225 -10.02 3.01 14.11
C SER A 225 -9.24 2.62 15.38
N LYS A 226 -8.19 1.78 15.23
CA LYS A 226 -7.37 1.23 16.32
C LYS A 226 -5.90 1.06 15.92
N ILE A 227 -5.01 1.46 16.82
CA ILE A 227 -3.57 1.14 16.78
C ILE A 227 -3.21 0.33 18.01
N ASN A 228 -2.57 -0.83 17.85
CA ASN A 228 -2.08 -1.61 19.00
C ASN A 228 -0.90 -2.52 18.63
N ASN A 229 -0.12 -2.95 19.62
CA ASN A 229 0.93 -3.97 19.46
C ASN A 229 1.96 -3.70 18.34
N ASN A 230 2.24 -2.44 18.00
CA ASN A 230 3.28 -2.09 17.04
C ASN A 230 4.59 -1.79 17.78
N ILE A 231 5.72 -2.05 17.11
CA ILE A 231 7.07 -1.76 17.58
C ILE A 231 7.62 -0.58 16.77
N GLY A 232 8.20 0.42 17.44
CA GLY A 232 8.71 1.65 16.82
C GLY A 232 8.05 2.92 17.37
N PHE A 233 8.48 4.09 16.90
CA PHE A 233 8.00 5.39 17.38
C PHE A 233 6.63 5.77 16.80
N VAL A 234 5.53 5.32 17.40
CA VAL A 234 4.19 5.72 16.96
C VAL A 234 3.84 7.10 17.52
N THR A 235 3.62 8.09 16.65
CA THR A 235 2.99 9.37 17.00
C THR A 235 1.79 9.58 16.10
N GLU A 236 0.68 10.06 16.65
CA GLU A 236 -0.50 10.53 15.90
C GLU A 236 -0.47 12.06 15.96
N ASN A 237 -0.25 12.77 14.86
CA ASN A 237 -0.12 14.23 14.89
C ASN A 237 -1.45 14.96 14.59
N GLY A 238 -2.43 14.87 15.49
CA GLY A 238 -3.74 15.52 15.32
C GLY A 238 -3.77 17.06 15.47
N GLY A 239 -2.70 17.70 15.96
CA GLY A 239 -2.74 19.09 16.42
C GLY A 239 -1.61 20.00 15.88
N THR A 240 -1.88 21.31 15.84
CA THR A 240 -1.00 22.37 15.33
C THR A 240 0.19 22.73 16.24
N SER A 241 0.65 21.83 17.11
CA SER A 241 1.79 22.12 18.01
C SER A 241 2.86 21.04 17.93
N ALA A 242 4.06 21.45 17.53
CA ALA A 242 5.27 20.66 17.60
C ALA A 242 5.69 20.48 19.06
N ALA A 243 5.35 19.33 19.66
CA ALA A 243 6.01 18.84 20.85
C ALA A 243 6.82 17.59 20.49
N ILE A 244 8.12 17.78 20.30
CA ILE A 244 9.11 16.70 20.27
C ILE A 244 9.37 16.32 21.73
N ALA A 245 9.15 15.05 22.04
CA ALA A 245 9.21 14.45 23.38
C ALA A 245 10.39 14.94 24.24
N SER A 246 10.12 15.30 25.50
CA SER A 246 11.14 15.48 26.52
C SER A 246 11.26 14.24 27.41
N GLY A 247 12.35 13.48 27.19
CA GLY A 247 13.12 12.77 28.22
C GLY A 247 12.53 11.57 28.98
N ALA A 248 11.23 11.26 28.93
CA ALA A 248 10.65 10.15 29.72
C ALA A 248 9.46 9.43 29.05
N THR A 249 9.25 9.62 27.76
CA THR A 249 7.92 9.49 27.15
C THR A 249 7.76 8.20 26.35
N ILE A 250 6.93 7.27 26.83
CA ILE A 250 6.13 6.42 25.94
C ILE A 250 5.19 7.40 25.22
N ALA A 251 5.43 7.68 23.94
CA ALA A 251 4.61 8.59 23.17
C ALA A 251 3.26 7.93 22.83
N HIS A 252 2.31 7.95 23.78
CA HIS A 252 0.90 7.88 23.44
C HIS A 252 0.48 9.29 23.00
N GLY A 253 0.61 9.54 21.70
CA GLY A 253 0.20 10.78 21.03
C GLY A 253 -1.33 10.91 20.98
N CYS A 254 -1.97 11.06 22.14
CA CYS A 254 -3.38 11.39 22.19
C CYS A 254 -3.54 12.92 22.18
N ASP A 255 -4.28 13.44 21.21
CA ASP A 255 -4.69 14.86 21.12
C ASP A 255 -5.65 15.27 22.27
N ILE A 256 -6.19 14.29 23.00
CA ILE A 256 -7.05 14.49 24.17
C ILE A 256 -6.55 13.54 25.27
N THR A 257 -6.53 14.00 26.52
CA THR A 257 -6.21 13.17 27.69
C THR A 257 -7.00 11.86 27.64
N PRO A 258 -6.34 10.69 27.64
CA PRO A 258 -7.03 9.40 27.69
C PRO A 258 -7.98 9.37 28.90
N THR A 259 -9.28 9.20 28.66
CA THR A 259 -10.28 9.14 29.74
C THR A 259 -10.32 7.77 30.41
N THR A 260 -9.68 6.76 29.80
CA THR A 260 -9.54 5.41 30.33
C THR A 260 -8.20 4.83 29.89
N VAL A 261 -7.39 4.40 30.87
CA VAL A 261 -6.17 3.62 30.64
C VAL A 261 -6.41 2.25 31.29
N SER A 262 -6.37 1.18 30.51
CA SER A 262 -6.39 -0.19 31.03
C SER A 262 -4.98 -0.76 30.91
N VAL A 263 -4.32 -0.91 32.05
CA VAL A 263 -3.08 -1.68 32.15
C VAL A 263 -3.49 -3.11 32.48
N LEU A 264 -3.32 -4.02 31.53
CA LEU A 264 -3.48 -5.44 31.79
C LEU A 264 -2.20 -5.95 32.48
N PRO A 265 -2.31 -6.73 33.58
CA PRO A 265 -1.14 -7.38 34.16
C PRO A 265 -0.52 -8.36 33.15
N ALA A 266 0.81 -8.46 33.21
CA ALA A 266 1.59 -9.43 32.46
C ALA A 266 1.23 -10.88 32.84
#